data_AF-A0A8J6XV71-F1
#
_entry.id   AF-A0A8J6XV71-F1
#
_cell.length_a   1.000
_cell.length_b   1.000
_cell.length_c   1.000
_cell.angle_alpha   90.00
_cell.angle_beta   90.00
_cell.angle_gamma   90.00
#
_symmetry.space_group_name_H-M   'P 1'
#
loop_
_entity.id
_entity.type
_entity.pdbx_description
1 polymer ?
#
loop_
_entity_poly.entity_id
_entity_poly.type
_entity_poly.pdbx_seq_one_letter_code
_entity_poly.pdbx_strand_id
1 'polypeptide(L)'
;MKESTVLVEEKYPELNKLIQAGKERGFIMYEELYEKLPEEVTGIAEELDTIYMRLSELDIDVKDEESLEGEKGEAATADKKTGKNGKKPATKTQTKPVATEQLEKTNDPVRMYLREMGTVKLLDREGEVDIAQRIEAGEAKVFIALSKERKLLELFLRTNERARRERRGVRELLQTHTTELDDKGRDRVREGQRLFRTILQLDGESRELRRRLRRCKKTGKRHQELSDKIDANTAETAILVRRADFTTTTRNRLLTFFGEVERQFAIPIQTINRDKKKLLQERNKERRKFYSSRVKRYEEELERLEERFVIPYERLKVLLTDVRRGEAETDRAKQELIVA
;
A
#
# COMPACT_ATOMS: atom_id res chain seq x y z
N MET A 1 -34.90 20.27 -40.58
CA MET A 1 -33.74 20.02 -39.69
C MET A 1 -33.30 21.33 -39.00
N LYS A 2 -34.19 21.99 -38.24
CA LYS A 2 -33.88 23.25 -37.52
C LYS A 2 -34.25 23.19 -36.02
N GLU A 3 -34.60 22.01 -35.51
CA GLU A 3 -35.14 21.86 -34.15
C GLU A 3 -34.11 21.35 -33.12
N SER A 4 -32.94 20.84 -33.54
CA SER A 4 -31.91 20.34 -32.62
C SER A 4 -30.97 21.42 -32.08
N THR A 5 -30.93 22.60 -32.69
CA THR A 5 -29.87 23.61 -32.47
C THR A 5 -30.16 24.59 -31.33
N VAL A 6 -31.41 24.65 -30.83
CA VAL A 6 -31.84 25.58 -29.77
C VAL A 6 -31.59 25.01 -28.36
N LEU A 7 -31.26 23.72 -28.23
CA LEU A 7 -31.18 23.07 -26.91
C LEU A 7 -29.83 23.25 -26.18
N VAL A 8 -28.72 23.51 -26.87
CA VAL A 8 -27.39 23.56 -26.21
C VAL A 8 -27.15 24.88 -25.49
N GLU A 9 -27.59 26.00 -26.09
CA GLU A 9 -27.46 27.36 -25.53
C GLU A 9 -28.35 27.58 -24.29
N GLU A 10 -29.52 26.93 -24.23
CA GLU A 10 -30.42 26.98 -23.06
C GLU A 10 -29.92 26.12 -21.90
N LYS A 11 -29.19 25.03 -22.20
CA LYS A 11 -28.65 24.11 -21.19
C LYS A 11 -27.44 24.69 -20.46
N TYR A 12 -26.61 25.49 -21.15
CA TYR A 12 -25.34 25.98 -20.61
C TYR A 12 -25.19 27.50 -20.77
N PRO A 13 -25.54 28.29 -19.74
CA PRO A 13 -25.42 29.75 -19.79
C PRO A 13 -23.96 30.24 -19.91
N GLU A 14 -22.99 29.38 -19.61
CA GLU A 14 -21.56 29.66 -19.72
C GLU A 14 -21.08 29.67 -21.18
N LEU A 15 -21.69 28.86 -22.05
CA LEU A 15 -21.40 28.83 -23.48
C LEU A 15 -21.75 30.17 -24.14
N ASN A 16 -22.85 30.82 -23.74
CA ASN A 16 -23.24 32.13 -24.27
C ASN A 16 -22.22 33.23 -23.93
N LYS A 17 -21.61 33.17 -22.73
CA LYS A 17 -20.54 34.10 -22.34
C LYS A 17 -19.28 33.87 -23.17
N LEU A 18 -18.95 32.60 -23.45
CA LEU A 18 -17.80 32.24 -24.26
C LEU A 18 -17.99 32.66 -25.73
N ILE A 19 -19.18 32.45 -26.30
CA ILE A 19 -19.52 32.92 -27.65
C ILE A 19 -19.40 34.44 -27.74
N GLN A 20 -19.84 35.18 -26.72
CA GLN A 20 -19.72 36.65 -26.72
C GLN A 20 -18.26 37.11 -26.66
N ALA A 21 -17.42 36.48 -25.83
CA ALA A 21 -15.98 36.74 -25.79
C ALA A 21 -15.28 36.35 -27.12
N GLY A 22 -15.68 35.23 -27.72
CA GLY A 22 -15.17 34.76 -29.00
C GLY A 22 -15.56 35.66 -30.17
N LYS A 23 -16.77 36.22 -30.17
CA LYS A 23 -17.22 37.21 -31.18
C LYS A 23 -16.43 38.52 -31.11
N GLU A 24 -16.01 38.94 -29.92
CA GLU A 24 -15.19 40.15 -29.76
C GLU A 24 -13.75 39.94 -30.26
N ARG A 25 -13.20 38.73 -30.09
CA ARG A 25 -11.81 38.41 -30.45
C ARG A 25 -11.64 37.79 -31.83
N GLY A 26 -12.71 37.22 -32.41
CA GLY A 26 -12.68 36.45 -33.66
C GLY A 26 -12.05 35.06 -33.54
N PHE A 27 -11.57 34.68 -32.35
CA PHE A 27 -11.04 33.35 -32.06
C PHE A 27 -11.19 33.01 -30.56
N ILE A 28 -11.26 31.72 -30.24
CA ILE A 28 -11.26 31.18 -28.87
C ILE A 28 -10.07 30.23 -28.73
N MET A 29 -9.37 30.26 -27.60
CA MET A 29 -8.32 29.27 -27.34
C MET A 29 -8.94 27.95 -26.90
N TYR A 30 -8.31 26.84 -27.31
CA TYR A 30 -8.73 25.51 -26.88
C TYR A 30 -8.78 25.43 -25.35
N GLU A 31 -7.77 25.95 -24.63
CA GLU A 31 -7.76 25.96 -23.17
C GLU A 31 -8.91 26.77 -22.55
N GLU A 32 -9.28 27.91 -23.15
CA GLU A 32 -10.41 28.73 -22.70
C GLU A 32 -11.75 27.98 -22.86
N LEU A 33 -11.88 27.10 -23.86
CA LEU A 33 -13.06 26.23 -24.03
C LEU A 33 -13.16 25.20 -22.89
N TYR A 34 -12.06 24.55 -22.52
CA TYR A 34 -12.07 23.53 -21.46
C TYR A 34 -12.14 24.12 -20.04
N GLU A 35 -11.64 25.33 -19.81
CA GLU A 35 -11.74 25.99 -18.50
C GLU A 35 -13.14 26.55 -18.21
N LYS A 36 -13.86 27.00 -19.25
CA LYS A 36 -15.13 27.70 -19.10
C LYS A 36 -16.36 26.82 -19.29
N LEU A 37 -16.20 25.58 -19.73
CA LEU A 37 -17.30 24.62 -19.81
C LEU A 37 -17.18 23.53 -18.72
N PRO A 38 -18.31 23.08 -18.15
CA PRO A 38 -18.32 21.95 -17.22
C PRO A 38 -17.77 20.67 -17.85
N GLU A 39 -17.05 19.87 -17.06
CA GLU A 39 -16.43 18.60 -17.49
C GLU A 39 -17.43 17.59 -18.08
N GLU A 40 -18.70 17.70 -17.71
CA GLU A 40 -19.81 16.87 -18.20
C GLU A 40 -20.06 17.04 -19.72
N VAL A 41 -19.76 18.23 -20.26
CA VAL A 41 -19.94 18.55 -21.69
C VAL A 41 -18.66 18.26 -22.47
N THR A 42 -17.50 18.55 -21.88
CA THR A 42 -16.20 18.28 -22.51
C THR A 42 -15.88 16.79 -22.60
N GLY A 43 -16.53 15.96 -21.77
CA GLY A 43 -16.38 14.50 -21.77
C GLY A 43 -17.22 13.78 -22.82
N ILE A 44 -18.24 14.41 -23.40
CA ILE A 44 -19.12 13.81 -24.41
C ILE A 44 -18.75 14.37 -25.78
N ALA A 45 -18.05 13.57 -26.59
CA ALA A 45 -17.57 13.97 -27.92
C ALA A 45 -18.70 14.49 -28.84
N GLU A 46 -19.90 13.90 -28.77
CA GLU A 46 -21.05 14.34 -29.56
C GLU A 46 -21.50 15.76 -29.20
N GLU A 47 -21.45 16.15 -27.92
CA GLU A 47 -21.81 17.51 -27.51
C GLU A 47 -20.71 18.51 -27.87
N LEU A 48 -19.46 18.11 -27.75
CA LEU A 48 -18.31 18.93 -28.15
C LEU A 48 -18.32 19.25 -29.66
N ASP A 49 -18.63 18.26 -30.50
CA ASP A 49 -18.77 18.45 -31.96
C ASP A 49 -19.90 19.44 -32.30
N THR A 50 -21.02 19.38 -31.57
CA THR A 50 -22.10 20.36 -31.76
C THR A 50 -21.68 21.78 -31.39
N ILE A 51 -20.80 21.95 -30.39
CA ILE A 51 -20.25 23.25 -30.00
C ILE A 51 -19.29 23.77 -31.08
N TYR A 52 -18.40 22.92 -31.63
CA TYR A 52 -17.51 23.31 -32.73
C TYR A 52 -18.27 23.74 -33.99
N MET A 53 -19.33 23.02 -34.35
CA MET A 53 -20.19 23.41 -35.46
C MET A 53 -20.83 24.78 -35.23
N ARG A 54 -21.28 25.07 -33.99
CA ARG A 54 -21.87 26.38 -33.65
C ARG A 54 -20.86 27.53 -33.66
N LEU A 55 -19.64 27.29 -33.17
CA LEU A 55 -18.57 28.29 -33.24
C LEU A 55 -18.20 28.59 -34.70
N SER A 56 -18.17 27.57 -35.55
CA SER A 56 -17.93 27.71 -36.99
C SER A 56 -19.06 28.44 -37.72
N GLU A 57 -20.33 28.18 -37.36
CA GLU A 57 -21.50 28.93 -37.89
C GLU A 57 -21.47 30.43 -37.53
N LEU A 58 -20.73 30.80 -36.48
CA LEU A 58 -20.59 32.17 -35.99
C LEU A 58 -19.27 32.83 -36.40
N ASP A 59 -18.50 32.22 -37.32
CA ASP A 59 -17.17 32.65 -37.78
C ASP A 59 -16.15 32.85 -36.64
N ILE A 60 -16.15 31.95 -35.65
CA ILE A 60 -15.19 31.96 -34.52
C ILE A 60 -14.24 30.77 -34.67
N ASP A 61 -12.96 31.05 -34.93
CA ASP A 61 -11.93 30.01 -35.04
C ASP A 61 -11.43 29.55 -33.67
N VAL A 62 -11.25 28.25 -33.50
CA VAL A 62 -10.57 27.69 -32.31
C VAL A 62 -9.09 27.51 -32.63
N LYS A 63 -8.23 28.21 -31.89
CA LYS A 63 -6.77 28.19 -32.10
C LYS A 63 -6.06 27.52 -30.92
N ASP A 64 -5.06 26.73 -31.25
CA ASP A 64 -4.09 26.19 -30.28
C ASP A 64 -2.89 27.12 -30.15
N GLU A 65 -2.27 27.17 -28.96
CA GLU A 65 -1.09 28.01 -28.70
C GLU A 65 0.05 27.79 -29.71
N GLU A 66 0.18 26.58 -30.28
CA GLU A 66 1.17 26.24 -31.30
C GLU A 66 0.93 26.91 -32.66
N SER A 67 -0.28 27.42 -32.91
CA SER A 67 -0.62 28.09 -34.18
C SER A 67 -0.30 29.60 -34.20
N LEU A 68 0.02 30.19 -33.04
CA LEU A 68 0.38 31.62 -32.93
C LEU A 68 1.85 31.91 -33.25
N GLU A 69 2.71 30.89 -33.28
CA GLU A 69 4.14 31.05 -33.52
C GLU A 69 4.52 31.09 -35.03
N GLY A 70 3.56 30.83 -35.93
CA GLY A 70 3.80 30.68 -37.38
C GLY A 70 3.83 31.95 -38.24
N GLU A 71 3.41 33.12 -37.73
CA GLU A 71 3.21 34.32 -38.56
C GLU A 71 4.02 35.57 -38.13
N LYS A 72 5.25 35.39 -37.65
CA LYS A 72 6.23 36.51 -37.54
C LYS A 72 7.54 36.18 -38.23
N GLY A 73 7.47 36.02 -39.55
CA GLY A 73 8.63 35.84 -40.42
C GLY A 73 8.73 36.95 -41.46
N GLU A 74 9.09 38.18 -41.07
CA GLU A 74 9.74 39.13 -42.00
C GLU A 74 10.92 39.83 -41.32
N ALA A 75 12.07 39.69 -41.98
CA ALA A 75 13.38 40.15 -41.59
C ALA A 75 13.54 41.68 -41.75
N ALA A 76 14.41 42.30 -40.93
CA ALA A 76 15.54 43.09 -41.41
C ALA A 76 16.37 43.70 -40.26
N THR A 77 17.54 43.10 -40.07
CA THR A 77 18.85 43.64 -39.69
C THR A 77 19.06 45.17 -39.58
N ALA A 78 19.76 45.61 -38.52
CA ALA A 78 20.87 46.56 -38.63
C ALA A 78 21.82 46.49 -37.41
N ASP A 79 23.09 46.23 -37.72
CA ASP A 79 24.25 46.06 -36.85
C ASP A 79 24.95 47.40 -36.54
N LYS A 80 25.52 47.59 -35.33
CA LYS A 80 26.69 48.50 -35.11
C LYS A 80 27.36 48.37 -33.73
N LYS A 81 28.46 47.63 -33.72
CA LYS A 81 29.85 47.94 -33.26
C LYS A 81 30.16 48.87 -32.05
N THR A 82 31.25 48.45 -31.38
CA THR A 82 32.22 49.14 -30.47
C THR A 82 31.79 49.41 -29.03
N GLY A 83 32.57 49.19 -27.97
CA GLY A 83 33.95 48.70 -27.78
C GLY A 83 34.36 48.88 -26.30
N LYS A 84 35.43 48.18 -25.87
CA LYS A 84 36.24 48.35 -24.63
C LYS A 84 35.65 48.00 -23.26
N ASN A 85 36.20 46.92 -22.68
CA ASN A 85 36.70 46.70 -21.30
C ASN A 85 36.69 45.17 -21.09
N GLY A 86 37.64 44.47 -20.47
CA GLY A 86 38.66 44.80 -19.48
C GLY A 86 38.69 43.60 -18.51
N LYS A 87 39.87 42.98 -18.32
CA LYS A 87 40.24 41.98 -17.30
C LYS A 87 39.69 40.53 -17.39
N LYS A 88 40.66 39.60 -17.59
CA LYS A 88 40.72 38.19 -17.11
C LYS A 88 40.49 38.09 -15.58
N PRO A 89 40.29 36.90 -14.94
CA PRO A 89 40.50 35.50 -15.40
C PRO A 89 39.25 34.59 -15.22
N ALA A 90 39.01 33.59 -16.06
CA ALA A 90 39.46 32.19 -15.92
C ALA A 90 39.18 31.52 -14.55
N THR A 91 37.97 30.98 -14.37
CA THR A 91 37.74 29.72 -13.64
C THR A 91 36.58 28.97 -14.27
N LYS A 92 36.87 27.77 -14.76
CA LYS A 92 35.90 26.81 -15.30
C LYS A 92 35.08 26.18 -14.16
N THR A 93 34.04 25.46 -14.56
CA THR A 93 33.18 24.52 -13.79
C THR A 93 32.01 25.12 -13.02
N GLN A 94 30.94 25.43 -13.75
CA GLN A 94 29.57 25.12 -13.31
C GLN A 94 28.76 24.64 -14.52
N THR A 95 28.58 23.33 -14.61
CA THR A 95 27.60 22.68 -15.48
C THR A 95 26.20 23.00 -14.97
N LYS A 96 25.52 23.97 -15.60
CA LYS A 96 24.06 24.10 -15.51
C LYS A 96 23.45 23.23 -16.62
N PRO A 97 22.48 22.34 -16.34
CA PRO A 97 21.67 21.77 -17.39
C PRO A 97 20.59 22.81 -17.75
N VAL A 98 20.87 23.67 -18.72
CA VAL A 98 19.86 24.51 -19.36
C VAL A 98 19.51 23.84 -20.68
N ALA A 99 18.68 22.79 -20.62
CA ALA A 99 18.07 22.16 -21.79
C ALA A 99 16.97 21.15 -21.42
N THR A 100 16.14 21.41 -20.41
CA THR A 100 15.05 20.49 -20.02
C THR A 100 13.64 21.06 -20.17
N GLU A 101 13.46 22.35 -20.43
CA GLU A 101 12.12 22.98 -20.39
C GLU A 101 11.38 23.04 -21.74
N GLN A 102 11.96 22.54 -22.85
CA GLN A 102 11.30 22.57 -24.18
C GLN A 102 11.04 21.18 -24.79
N LEU A 103 11.11 20.11 -24.00
CA LEU A 103 10.90 18.72 -24.47
C LEU A 103 9.78 17.98 -23.71
N GLU A 104 8.84 18.73 -23.14
CA GLU A 104 7.82 18.20 -22.21
C GLU A 104 6.61 17.52 -22.88
N LYS A 105 6.52 17.49 -24.21
CA LYS A 105 5.34 17.00 -24.95
C LYS A 105 5.56 15.69 -25.74
N THR A 106 6.29 14.71 -25.20
CA THR A 106 6.27 13.35 -25.78
C THR A 106 5.72 12.35 -24.78
N ASN A 107 4.48 11.90 -25.01
CA ASN A 107 3.80 10.81 -24.30
C ASN A 107 4.35 9.42 -24.68
N ASP A 108 5.66 9.31 -24.94
CA ASP A 108 6.27 8.02 -25.22
C ASP A 108 6.46 7.27 -23.88
N PRO A 109 5.79 6.13 -23.66
CA PRO A 109 5.90 5.37 -22.42
C PRO A 109 7.33 4.90 -22.14
N VAL A 110 8.13 4.67 -23.18
CA VAL A 110 9.55 4.30 -23.03
C VAL A 110 10.34 5.49 -22.50
N ARG A 111 10.10 6.69 -23.03
CA ARG A 111 10.76 7.93 -22.60
C ARG A 111 10.33 8.34 -21.19
N MET A 112 9.06 8.12 -20.84
CA MET A 112 8.53 8.30 -19.48
C MET A 112 9.25 7.37 -18.50
N TYR A 113 9.36 6.07 -18.81
CA TYR A 113 10.07 5.10 -17.98
C TYR A 113 11.56 5.43 -17.83
N LEU A 114 12.25 5.79 -18.92
CA LEU A 114 13.66 6.18 -18.86
C LEU A 114 13.89 7.45 -18.03
N ARG A 115 12.96 8.40 -18.07
CA ARG A 115 13.00 9.58 -17.20
C ARG A 115 12.81 9.17 -15.73
N GLU A 116 11.82 8.33 -15.44
CA GLU A 116 11.57 7.82 -14.09
C GLU A 116 12.77 7.03 -13.54
N MET A 117 13.31 6.10 -14.31
CA MET A 117 14.52 5.34 -13.94
C MET A 117 15.75 6.23 -13.80
N GLY A 118 15.90 7.25 -14.65
CA GLY A 118 17.01 8.21 -14.58
C GLY A 118 16.97 9.15 -13.36
N THR A 119 15.83 9.22 -12.65
CA THR A 119 15.73 9.98 -11.39
C THR A 119 16.21 9.19 -10.17
N VAL A 120 16.26 7.86 -10.25
CA VAL A 120 16.67 7.00 -9.15
C VAL A 120 18.20 6.84 -9.15
N LYS A 121 18.82 7.04 -7.99
CA LYS A 121 20.26 6.83 -7.83
C LYS A 121 20.55 5.35 -7.73
N LEU A 122 21.59 4.89 -8.43
CA LEU A 122 22.09 3.52 -8.29
C LEU A 122 22.50 3.25 -6.83
N LEU A 123 22.21 2.04 -6.36
CA LEU A 123 22.62 1.57 -5.05
C LEU A 123 24.13 1.27 -5.02
N ASP A 124 24.81 1.81 -4.01
CA ASP A 124 26.14 1.34 -3.64
C ASP A 124 26.02 0.01 -2.88
N ARG A 125 27.10 -0.79 -2.86
CA ARG A 125 27.16 -2.06 -2.11
C ARG A 125 26.72 -1.91 -0.66
N GLU A 126 27.06 -0.81 -0.01
CA GLU A 126 26.64 -0.53 1.38
C GLU A 126 25.13 -0.24 1.48
N GLY A 127 24.56 0.43 0.47
CA GLY A 127 23.12 0.67 0.38
C GLY A 127 22.33 -0.62 0.17
N GLU A 128 22.82 -1.54 -0.68
CA GLU A 128 22.21 -2.86 -0.86
C GLU A 128 22.18 -3.65 0.46
N VAL A 129 23.29 -3.62 1.21
CA VAL A 129 23.39 -4.29 2.51
C VAL A 129 22.47 -3.66 3.55
N ASP A 130 22.35 -2.33 3.59
CA ASP A 130 21.44 -1.64 4.51
C ASP A 130 19.97 -1.99 4.22
N ILE A 131 19.58 -2.00 2.94
CA ILE A 131 18.22 -2.42 2.55
C ILE A 131 17.97 -3.87 2.92
N ALA A 132 18.94 -4.77 2.70
CA ALA A 132 18.83 -6.17 3.10
C ALA A 132 18.66 -6.32 4.63
N GLN A 133 19.43 -5.57 5.43
CA GLN A 133 19.29 -5.55 6.89
C GLN A 133 17.93 -5.01 7.33
N ARG A 134 17.40 -3.99 6.66
CA ARG A 134 16.06 -3.45 6.93
C ARG A 134 14.97 -4.45 6.60
N ILE A 135 15.10 -5.19 5.49
CA ILE A 135 14.21 -6.30 5.14
C ILE A 135 14.23 -7.32 6.28
N GLU A 136 15.40 -7.85 6.64
CA GLU A 136 15.56 -8.84 7.72
C GLU A 136 15.03 -8.36 9.07
N ALA A 137 15.23 -7.08 9.41
CA ALA A 137 14.73 -6.50 10.65
C ALA A 137 13.19 -6.40 10.66
N GLY A 138 12.58 -5.97 9.56
CA GLY A 138 11.11 -5.96 9.41
C GLY A 138 10.53 -7.37 9.47
N GLU A 139 11.22 -8.32 8.83
CA GLU A 139 10.89 -9.75 8.89
C GLU A 139 10.94 -10.29 10.33
N ALA A 140 11.98 -9.95 11.08
CA ALA A 140 12.14 -10.36 12.47
C ALA A 140 11.06 -9.77 13.37
N LYS A 141 10.64 -8.51 13.16
CA LYS A 141 9.55 -7.87 13.93
C LYS A 141 8.24 -8.64 13.81
N VAL A 142 7.92 -9.11 12.61
CA VAL A 142 6.74 -9.98 12.38
C VAL A 142 6.86 -11.24 13.25
N PHE A 143 7.97 -11.99 13.16
CA PHE A 143 8.13 -13.23 13.95
C PHE A 143 8.11 -13.02 15.47
N ILE A 144 8.68 -11.91 15.94
CA ILE A 144 8.63 -11.53 17.36
C ILE A 144 7.18 -11.27 17.79
N ALA A 145 6.44 -10.46 17.03
CA ALA A 145 5.03 -10.18 17.31
C ALA A 145 4.19 -11.47 17.38
N LEU A 146 4.48 -12.43 16.50
CA LEU A 146 3.81 -13.72 16.46
C LEU A 146 4.15 -14.63 17.63
N SER A 147 5.38 -14.56 18.12
CA SER A 147 5.84 -15.32 19.27
C SER A 147 5.23 -14.83 20.58
N LYS A 148 4.78 -13.57 20.65
CA LYS A 148 4.05 -13.02 21.80
C LYS A 148 2.71 -13.74 22.02
N GLU A 149 1.96 -14.03 20.95
CA GLU A 149 0.67 -14.74 21.03
C GLU A 149 0.78 -16.22 20.67
N ARG A 150 1.26 -16.95 21.67
CA ARG A 150 1.49 -18.38 21.68
C ARG A 150 0.38 -19.26 21.06
N LYS A 151 -0.90 -18.95 21.28
CA LYS A 151 -2.00 -19.82 20.81
C LYS A 151 -2.19 -19.75 19.30
N LEU A 152 -1.96 -18.57 18.71
CA LEU A 152 -1.94 -18.42 17.26
C LEU A 152 -0.75 -19.13 16.66
N LEU A 153 0.42 -19.04 17.32
CA LEU A 153 1.60 -19.80 16.91
C LEU A 153 1.33 -21.32 16.95
N GLU A 154 0.74 -21.83 18.03
CA GLU A 154 0.37 -23.26 18.15
C GLU A 154 -0.64 -23.68 17.07
N LEU A 155 -1.67 -22.87 16.83
CA LEU A 155 -2.68 -23.11 15.81
C LEU A 155 -2.06 -23.10 14.40
N PHE A 156 -1.20 -22.13 14.11
CA PHE A 156 -0.45 -22.08 12.87
C PHE A 156 0.43 -23.32 12.68
N LEU A 157 1.21 -23.70 13.69
CA LEU A 157 2.09 -24.86 13.62
C LEU A 157 1.29 -26.15 13.34
N ARG A 158 0.14 -26.33 14.01
CA ARG A 158 -0.77 -27.46 13.74
C ARG A 158 -1.30 -27.44 12.31
N THR A 159 -1.76 -26.29 11.83
CA THR A 159 -2.27 -26.13 10.47
C THR A 159 -1.17 -26.38 9.44
N ASN A 160 0.05 -25.91 9.70
CA ASN A 160 1.22 -26.10 8.84
C ASN A 160 1.67 -27.56 8.82
N GLU A 161 1.67 -28.26 9.96
CA GLU A 161 1.94 -29.70 9.99
C GLU A 161 0.90 -30.50 9.19
N ARG A 162 -0.38 -30.16 9.31
CA ARG A 162 -1.46 -30.79 8.51
C ARG A 162 -1.22 -30.56 7.02
N ALA A 163 -0.99 -29.31 6.61
CA ALA A 163 -0.67 -28.97 5.23
C ALA A 163 0.62 -29.66 4.71
N ARG A 164 1.63 -29.83 5.56
CA ARG A 164 2.85 -30.59 5.23
C ARG A 164 2.60 -32.10 5.15
N ARG A 165 1.71 -32.66 5.96
CA ARG A 165 1.31 -34.08 5.88
C ARG A 165 0.51 -34.34 4.61
N GLU A 166 -0.45 -33.49 4.28
CA GLU A 166 -1.23 -33.56 3.03
C GLU A 166 -0.34 -33.42 1.80
N ARG A 167 0.58 -32.43 1.78
CA ARG A 167 1.55 -32.29 0.68
C ARG A 167 2.55 -33.44 0.60
N ARG A 168 2.93 -34.05 1.72
CA ARG A 168 3.74 -35.28 1.71
C ARG A 168 2.94 -36.44 1.15
N GLY A 169 1.68 -36.62 1.54
CA GLY A 169 0.79 -37.61 0.95
C GLY A 169 0.60 -37.40 -0.55
N VAL A 170 0.39 -36.16 -1.00
CA VAL A 170 0.31 -35.82 -2.43
C VAL A 170 1.64 -36.04 -3.13
N ARG A 171 2.79 -35.65 -2.55
CA ARG A 171 4.12 -35.85 -3.14
C ARG A 171 4.52 -37.33 -3.17
N GLU A 172 4.13 -38.12 -2.19
CA GLU A 172 4.34 -39.57 -2.11
C GLU A 172 3.43 -40.31 -3.10
N LEU A 173 2.22 -39.80 -3.35
CA LEU A 173 1.34 -40.27 -4.42
C LEU A 173 1.79 -39.78 -5.82
N LEU A 174 2.47 -38.63 -5.93
CA LEU A 174 2.90 -38.06 -7.21
C LEU A 174 4.35 -38.40 -7.63
N GLN A 175 5.23 -38.89 -6.75
CA GLN A 175 6.63 -39.12 -7.11
C GLN A 175 6.92 -40.56 -7.53
N THR A 176 6.60 -40.83 -8.80
CA THR A 176 7.66 -41.25 -9.72
C THR A 176 8.57 -40.03 -9.94
N HIS A 177 9.83 -40.14 -9.51
CA HIS A 177 10.96 -39.28 -9.88
C HIS A 177 10.80 -37.75 -9.78
N THR A 178 11.08 -37.13 -8.62
CA THR A 178 11.77 -35.82 -8.57
C THR A 178 12.46 -35.59 -7.23
N THR A 179 13.79 -35.71 -7.28
CA THR A 179 14.82 -35.26 -6.32
C THR A 179 14.60 -35.71 -4.87
N GLU A 180 15.30 -36.79 -4.51
CA GLU A 180 15.76 -37.00 -3.14
C GLU A 180 16.38 -35.69 -2.63
N LEU A 181 16.03 -35.28 -1.42
CA LEU A 181 16.65 -34.10 -0.80
C LEU A 181 18.17 -34.37 -0.68
N ASP A 182 19.00 -33.47 -1.20
CA ASP A 182 20.46 -33.46 -0.97
C ASP A 182 20.77 -33.64 0.54
N ASP A 183 21.94 -34.18 0.89
CA ASP A 183 22.36 -34.39 2.29
C ASP A 183 22.21 -33.13 3.16
N LYS A 184 22.53 -31.96 2.59
CA LYS A 184 22.34 -30.65 3.23
C LYS A 184 20.86 -30.33 3.53
N GLY A 185 19.94 -30.79 2.68
CA GLY A 185 18.50 -30.65 2.89
C GLY A 185 17.99 -31.55 4.01
N ARG A 186 18.53 -32.77 4.14
CA ARG A 186 18.21 -33.69 5.25
C ARG A 186 18.69 -33.14 6.60
N ASP A 187 19.86 -32.52 6.63
CA ASP A 187 20.41 -31.91 7.85
C ASP A 187 19.62 -30.69 8.30
N ARG A 188 19.22 -29.80 7.38
CA ARG A 188 18.29 -28.68 7.69
C ARG A 188 16.97 -29.16 8.29
N VAL A 189 16.43 -30.28 7.79
CA VAL A 189 15.19 -30.86 8.35
C VAL A 189 15.42 -31.40 9.76
N ARG A 190 16.56 -32.04 10.03
CA ARG A 190 16.93 -32.53 11.37
C ARG A 190 17.14 -31.40 12.36
N GLU A 191 17.85 -30.35 11.95
CA GLU A 191 18.03 -29.13 12.74
C GLU A 191 16.69 -28.45 13.04
N GLY A 192 15.83 -28.31 12.03
CA GLY A 192 14.46 -27.82 12.22
C GLY A 192 13.70 -28.63 13.27
N GLN A 193 13.76 -29.97 13.23
CA GLN A 193 13.12 -30.83 14.24
C GLN A 193 13.70 -30.64 15.64
N ARG A 194 15.02 -30.42 15.78
CA ARG A 194 15.65 -30.13 17.09
C ARG A 194 15.18 -28.78 17.63
N LEU A 195 15.13 -27.76 16.78
CA LEU A 195 14.60 -26.43 17.13
C LEU A 195 13.13 -26.51 17.56
N PHE A 196 12.30 -27.29 16.87
CA PHE A 196 10.92 -27.50 17.28
C PHE A 196 10.80 -28.17 18.64
N ARG A 197 11.64 -29.16 18.97
CA ARG A 197 11.64 -29.79 20.30
C ARG A 197 12.02 -28.80 21.39
N THR A 198 13.00 -27.93 21.15
CA THR A 198 13.40 -26.89 22.12
C THR A 198 12.32 -25.83 22.30
N ILE A 199 11.68 -25.39 21.21
CA ILE A 199 10.51 -24.49 21.28
C ILE A 199 9.40 -25.11 22.14
N LEU A 200 9.12 -26.40 21.96
CA LEU A 200 8.11 -27.10 22.78
C LEU A 200 8.49 -27.19 24.27
N GLN A 201 9.79 -27.35 24.59
CA GLN A 201 10.28 -27.36 25.97
C GLN A 201 10.14 -25.98 26.63
N LEU A 202 10.65 -24.92 25.99
CA LEU A 202 10.51 -23.54 26.46
C LEU A 202 9.05 -23.13 26.60
N ASP A 203 8.20 -23.62 25.70
CA ASP A 203 6.77 -23.43 25.78
C ASP A 203 6.15 -24.11 27.01
N GLY A 204 6.58 -25.34 27.33
CA GLY A 204 6.19 -26.07 28.54
C GLY A 204 6.58 -25.32 29.81
N GLU A 205 7.83 -24.88 29.91
CA GLU A 205 8.35 -24.08 31.04
C GLU A 205 7.55 -22.78 31.19
N SER A 206 7.28 -22.10 30.07
CA SER A 206 6.47 -20.87 30.05
C SER A 206 5.04 -21.12 30.54
N ARG A 207 4.44 -22.30 30.31
CA ARG A 207 3.12 -22.66 30.89
C ARG A 207 3.20 -22.73 32.39
N GLU A 208 4.21 -23.39 32.92
CA GLU A 208 4.38 -23.54 34.37
C GLU A 208 4.60 -22.20 35.04
N LEU A 209 5.47 -21.36 34.47
CA LEU A 209 5.71 -20.02 34.96
C LEU A 209 4.43 -19.18 34.93
N ARG A 210 3.63 -19.23 33.87
CA ARG A 210 2.33 -18.53 33.79
C ARG A 210 1.31 -19.08 34.79
N ARG A 211 1.30 -20.40 35.05
CA ARG A 211 0.44 -21.00 36.09
C ARG A 211 0.84 -20.52 37.48
N ARG A 212 2.13 -20.40 37.76
CA ARG A 212 2.66 -19.83 39.01
C ARG A 212 2.33 -18.34 39.11
N LEU A 213 2.47 -17.58 38.01
CA LEU A 213 2.15 -16.16 37.92
C LEU A 213 0.69 -15.87 38.30
N ARG A 214 -0.26 -16.72 37.86
CA ARG A 214 -1.69 -16.60 38.20
C ARG A 214 -1.98 -16.73 39.70
N ARG A 215 -1.11 -17.41 40.45
CA ARG A 215 -1.25 -17.61 41.91
C ARG A 215 -0.60 -16.47 42.71
N CYS A 216 0.22 -15.64 42.08
CA CYS A 216 0.93 -14.55 42.73
C CYS A 216 0.15 -13.21 42.61
N LYS A 217 0.23 -12.37 43.64
CA LYS A 217 -0.29 -10.99 43.58
C LYS A 217 0.53 -10.16 42.59
N LYS A 218 -0.15 -9.36 41.76
CA LYS A 218 0.46 -8.56 40.68
C LYS A 218 1.54 -7.58 41.13
N THR A 219 1.49 -7.11 42.38
CA THR A 219 2.42 -6.11 42.95
C THR A 219 3.63 -6.71 43.68
N GLY A 220 3.75 -8.04 43.74
CA GLY A 220 4.88 -8.69 44.42
C GLY A 220 6.14 -8.79 43.56
N LYS A 221 7.32 -8.66 44.15
CA LYS A 221 8.63 -8.87 43.47
C LYS A 221 8.69 -10.22 42.74
N ARG A 222 8.15 -11.28 43.36
CA ARG A 222 8.03 -12.62 42.74
C ARG A 222 7.17 -12.64 41.45
N HIS A 223 6.20 -11.73 41.31
CA HIS A 223 5.39 -11.62 40.10
C HIS A 223 6.20 -10.99 38.96
N GLN A 224 6.99 -9.96 39.26
CA GLN A 224 7.92 -9.36 38.30
C GLN A 224 8.97 -10.37 37.86
N GLU A 225 9.66 -11.05 38.78
CA GLU A 225 10.67 -12.08 38.44
C GLU A 225 10.10 -13.21 37.56
N LEU A 226 8.86 -13.64 37.82
CA LEU A 226 8.19 -14.65 36.99
C LEU A 226 7.78 -14.09 35.62
N SER A 227 7.35 -12.82 35.56
CA SER A 227 7.05 -12.14 34.30
C SER A 227 8.31 -12.01 33.44
N ASP A 228 9.41 -11.53 34.02
CA ASP A 228 10.67 -11.34 33.31
C ASP A 228 11.22 -12.65 32.75
N LYS A 229 11.07 -13.77 33.50
CA LYS A 229 11.40 -15.11 32.99
C LYS A 229 10.51 -15.55 31.84
N ILE A 230 9.22 -15.22 31.88
CA ILE A 230 8.30 -15.51 30.76
C ILE A 230 8.70 -14.68 29.54
N ASP A 231 9.05 -13.42 29.73
CA ASP A 231 9.47 -12.53 28.65
C ASP A 231 10.81 -12.97 28.05
N ALA A 232 11.76 -13.42 28.88
CA ALA A 232 13.02 -14.04 28.44
C ALA A 232 12.76 -15.30 27.61
N ASN A 233 11.94 -16.24 28.10
CA ASN A 233 11.58 -17.44 27.35
C ASN A 233 10.84 -17.11 26.04
N THR A 234 10.04 -16.04 26.03
CA THR A 234 9.34 -15.57 24.82
C THR A 234 10.35 -15.00 23.81
N ALA A 235 11.36 -14.26 24.27
CA ALA A 235 12.46 -13.77 23.44
C ALA A 235 13.31 -14.91 22.87
N GLU A 236 13.67 -15.91 23.68
CA GLU A 236 14.38 -17.10 23.22
C GLU A 236 13.56 -17.87 22.17
N THR A 237 12.27 -18.04 22.41
CA THR A 237 11.36 -18.66 21.44
C THR A 237 11.35 -17.88 20.13
N ALA A 238 11.29 -16.54 20.18
CA ALA A 238 11.34 -15.70 18.98
C ALA A 238 12.67 -15.85 18.22
N ILE A 239 13.80 -15.97 18.92
CA ILE A 239 15.11 -16.23 18.32
C ILE A 239 15.15 -17.62 17.66
N LEU A 240 14.61 -18.65 18.32
CA LEU A 240 14.53 -20.01 17.76
C LEU A 240 13.60 -20.07 16.56
N VAL A 241 12.47 -19.37 16.60
CA VAL A 241 11.53 -19.20 15.47
C VAL A 241 12.23 -18.47 14.33
N ARG A 242 13.08 -17.46 14.60
CA ARG A 242 13.89 -16.79 13.56
C ARG A 242 14.95 -17.72 12.95
N ARG A 243 15.59 -18.56 13.78
CA ARG A 243 16.59 -19.55 13.34
C ARG A 243 15.98 -20.73 12.61
N ALA A 244 14.74 -21.07 12.92
CA ALA A 244 13.98 -22.04 12.16
C ALA A 244 13.61 -21.36 10.84
N ASP A 245 14.34 -21.68 9.77
CA ASP A 245 14.09 -21.13 8.45
C ASP A 245 12.63 -21.35 8.03
N PHE A 246 11.78 -20.38 8.30
CA PHE A 246 10.48 -20.28 7.66
C PHE A 246 10.77 -19.90 6.23
N THR A 247 10.83 -20.91 5.35
CA THR A 247 10.77 -20.69 3.89
C THR A 247 9.78 -19.56 3.59
N THR A 248 10.09 -18.68 2.64
CA THR A 248 9.23 -17.53 2.27
C THR A 248 7.77 -17.96 2.03
N THR A 249 7.58 -19.18 1.49
CA THR A 249 6.25 -19.78 1.33
C THR A 249 5.53 -20.03 2.66
N THR A 250 6.24 -20.50 3.68
CA THR A 250 5.67 -20.75 5.01
C THR A 250 5.35 -19.44 5.73
N ARG A 251 6.19 -18.42 5.55
CA ARG A 251 5.93 -17.06 6.02
C ARG A 251 4.67 -16.49 5.37
N ASN A 252 4.55 -16.55 4.04
CA ASN A 252 3.38 -16.00 3.36
C ASN A 252 2.09 -16.73 3.78
N ARG A 253 2.14 -18.03 4.05
CA ARG A 253 1.00 -18.78 4.62
C ARG A 253 0.61 -18.35 6.02
N LEU A 254 1.60 -18.00 6.84
CA LEU A 254 1.38 -17.44 8.17
C LEU A 254 0.64 -16.12 8.04
N LEU A 255 1.12 -15.21 7.18
CA LEU A 255 0.50 -13.92 6.93
C LEU A 255 -0.93 -14.06 6.37
N THR A 256 -1.17 -14.98 5.42
CA THR A 256 -2.53 -15.24 4.92
C THR A 256 -3.45 -15.77 6.02
N PHE A 257 -2.98 -16.68 6.86
CA PHE A 257 -3.75 -17.17 8.00
C PHE A 257 -4.09 -16.03 8.97
N PHE A 258 -3.16 -15.12 9.23
CA PHE A 258 -3.40 -13.94 10.06
C PHE A 258 -4.40 -12.98 9.44
N GLY A 259 -4.32 -12.74 8.12
CA GLY A 259 -5.30 -11.95 7.39
C GLY A 259 -6.70 -12.57 7.46
N GLU A 260 -6.82 -13.90 7.42
CA GLU A 260 -8.09 -14.60 7.61
C GLU A 260 -8.65 -14.43 9.04
N VAL A 261 -7.80 -14.60 10.06
CA VAL A 261 -8.20 -14.36 11.46
C VAL A 261 -8.64 -12.91 11.63
N GLU A 262 -7.85 -11.94 11.14
CA GLU A 262 -8.20 -10.53 11.18
C GLU A 262 -9.56 -10.27 10.51
N ARG A 263 -9.80 -10.82 9.31
CA ARG A 263 -11.06 -10.63 8.60
C ARG A 263 -12.25 -11.18 9.40
N GLN A 264 -12.09 -12.30 10.09
CA GLN A 264 -13.14 -12.88 10.94
C GLN A 264 -13.50 -11.96 12.10
N PHE A 265 -12.53 -11.32 12.75
CA PHE A 265 -12.80 -10.35 13.83
C PHE A 265 -13.25 -8.98 13.31
N ALA A 266 -12.76 -8.55 12.15
CA ALA A 266 -13.06 -7.23 11.60
C ALA A 266 -14.56 -7.06 11.26
N ILE A 267 -15.21 -8.10 10.73
CA ILE A 267 -16.60 -8.03 10.29
C ILE A 267 -17.56 -7.73 11.48
N PRO A 268 -17.59 -8.54 12.57
CA PRO A 268 -18.43 -8.25 13.74
C PRO A 268 -18.13 -6.89 14.37
N ILE A 269 -16.87 -6.47 14.38
CA ILE A 269 -16.47 -5.22 15.04
C ILE A 269 -16.93 -3.99 14.27
N GLN A 270 -16.79 -4.01 12.94
CA GLN A 270 -17.25 -2.92 12.10
C GLN A 270 -18.77 -2.77 12.17
N THR A 271 -19.51 -3.88 12.22
CA THR A 271 -20.98 -3.87 12.36
C THR A 271 -21.39 -3.34 13.73
N ILE A 272 -20.79 -3.83 14.82
CA ILE A 272 -21.03 -3.34 16.20
C ILE A 272 -20.79 -1.84 16.28
N ASN A 273 -19.66 -1.34 15.76
CA ASN A 273 -19.32 0.07 15.81
C ASN A 273 -20.29 0.94 14.98
N ARG A 274 -20.68 0.46 13.79
CA ARG A 274 -21.66 1.16 12.94
C ARG A 274 -23.02 1.25 13.62
N ASP A 275 -23.44 0.19 14.30
CA ASP A 275 -24.75 0.12 14.93
C ASP A 275 -24.81 0.85 16.26
N LYS A 276 -23.72 0.83 17.05
CA LYS A 276 -23.58 1.69 18.23
C LYS A 276 -23.67 3.17 17.87
N LYS A 277 -23.06 3.60 16.75
CA LYS A 277 -23.20 4.96 16.23
C LYS A 277 -24.64 5.29 15.84
N LYS A 278 -25.34 4.38 15.15
CA LYS A 278 -26.75 4.56 14.77
C LYS A 278 -27.69 4.60 15.98
N LEU A 279 -27.43 3.80 17.02
CA LEU A 279 -28.18 3.80 18.28
C LEU A 279 -28.13 5.13 19.03
N LEU A 280 -27.04 5.90 18.86
CA LEU A 280 -26.87 7.23 19.43
C LEU A 280 -27.67 8.29 18.67
N GLN A 281 -27.82 8.15 17.35
CA GLN A 281 -28.50 9.13 16.50
C GLN A 281 -30.01 8.89 16.41
N GLU A 282 -30.45 7.63 16.40
CA GLU A 282 -31.84 7.28 16.12
C GLU A 282 -32.75 7.46 17.34
N ARG A 283 -33.85 8.22 17.17
CA ARG A 283 -34.85 8.48 18.22
C ARG A 283 -36.01 7.48 18.24
N ASN A 284 -36.26 6.77 17.13
CA ASN A 284 -37.35 5.80 17.02
C ASN A 284 -37.08 4.54 17.86
N LYS A 285 -38.04 4.14 18.71
CA LYS A 285 -37.96 3.00 19.63
C LYS A 285 -37.78 1.65 18.92
N GLU A 286 -38.44 1.44 17.78
CA GLU A 286 -38.40 0.15 17.07
C GLU A 286 -37.05 -0.07 16.37
N ARG A 287 -36.55 0.98 15.71
CA ARG A 287 -35.21 0.97 15.09
C ARG A 287 -34.11 0.82 16.14
N ARG A 288 -34.27 1.45 17.32
CA ARG A 288 -33.37 1.23 18.46
C ARG A 288 -33.36 -0.22 18.93
N LYS A 289 -34.53 -0.86 19.06
CA LYS A 289 -34.62 -2.30 19.39
C LYS A 289 -33.94 -3.16 18.33
N PHE A 290 -34.15 -2.87 17.04
CA PHE A 290 -33.49 -3.57 15.95
C PHE A 290 -31.96 -3.50 16.03
N TYR A 291 -31.39 -2.30 16.13
CA TYR A 291 -29.93 -2.14 16.25
C TYR A 291 -29.38 -2.74 17.54
N SER A 292 -30.10 -2.63 18.66
CA SER A 292 -29.68 -3.23 19.93
C SER A 292 -29.64 -4.76 19.85
N SER A 293 -30.66 -5.40 19.27
CA SER A 293 -30.68 -6.84 19.05
C SER A 293 -29.58 -7.29 18.09
N ARG A 294 -29.28 -6.50 17.05
CA ARG A 294 -28.20 -6.81 16.12
C ARG A 294 -26.82 -6.69 16.75
N VAL A 295 -26.59 -5.65 17.56
CA VAL A 295 -25.35 -5.49 18.34
C VAL A 295 -25.14 -6.69 19.27
N LYS A 296 -26.17 -7.11 20.01
CA LYS A 296 -26.07 -8.30 20.88
C LYS A 296 -25.66 -9.57 20.14
N ARG A 297 -26.26 -9.83 18.96
CA ARG A 297 -25.89 -10.99 18.13
C ARG A 297 -24.41 -10.97 17.72
N TYR A 298 -23.91 -9.82 17.28
CA TYR A 298 -22.50 -9.70 16.90
C TYR A 298 -21.55 -9.70 18.11
N GLU A 299 -22.00 -9.23 19.28
CA GLU A 299 -21.26 -9.36 20.54
C GLU A 299 -21.13 -10.84 20.95
N GLU A 300 -22.19 -11.64 20.84
CA GLU A 300 -22.14 -13.09 21.05
C GLU A 300 -21.24 -13.81 20.01
N GLU A 301 -21.29 -13.40 18.75
CA GLU A 301 -20.37 -13.92 17.72
C GLU A 301 -18.90 -13.57 18.03
N LEU A 302 -18.64 -12.36 18.53
CA LEU A 302 -17.30 -11.93 18.94
C LEU A 302 -16.80 -12.77 20.10
N GLU A 303 -17.63 -13.03 21.12
CA GLU A 303 -17.29 -13.91 22.25
C GLU A 303 -16.95 -15.33 21.77
N ARG A 304 -17.73 -15.90 20.83
CA ARG A 304 -17.41 -17.21 20.23
C ARG A 304 -16.08 -17.22 19.49
N LEU A 305 -15.73 -16.13 18.80
CA LEU A 305 -14.43 -16.00 18.14
C LEU A 305 -13.30 -15.88 19.16
N GLU A 306 -13.49 -15.09 20.22
CA GLU A 306 -12.54 -14.98 21.33
C GLU A 306 -12.32 -16.32 22.03
N GLU A 307 -13.36 -17.14 22.20
CA GLU A 307 -13.24 -18.51 22.73
C GLU A 307 -12.50 -19.45 21.77
N ARG A 308 -12.80 -19.39 20.47
CA ARG A 308 -12.19 -20.27 19.47
C ARG A 308 -10.67 -20.06 19.35
N PHE A 309 -10.25 -18.79 19.27
CA PHE A 309 -8.84 -18.42 19.19
C PHE A 309 -8.20 -18.26 20.58
N VAL A 310 -9.05 -18.23 21.61
CA VAL A 310 -8.71 -18.08 23.03
C VAL A 310 -7.81 -16.85 23.29
N ILE A 311 -8.08 -15.77 22.54
CA ILE A 311 -7.36 -14.50 22.56
C ILE A 311 -8.40 -13.37 22.61
N PRO A 312 -8.27 -12.43 23.56
CA PRO A 312 -9.14 -11.26 23.59
C PRO A 312 -8.80 -10.31 22.43
N TYR A 313 -9.82 -9.66 21.90
CA TYR A 313 -9.69 -8.76 20.75
C TYR A 313 -8.63 -7.67 20.96
N GLU A 314 -8.55 -7.08 22.15
CA GLU A 314 -7.61 -5.99 22.44
C GLU A 314 -6.15 -6.40 22.20
N ARG A 315 -5.81 -7.64 22.54
CA ARG A 315 -4.46 -8.18 22.31
C ARG A 315 -4.22 -8.50 20.85
N LEU A 316 -5.23 -9.08 20.18
CA LEU A 316 -5.16 -9.33 18.74
C LEU A 316 -4.92 -8.02 17.98
N LYS A 317 -5.58 -6.93 18.37
CA LYS A 317 -5.38 -5.61 17.75
C LYS A 317 -3.93 -5.13 17.86
N VAL A 318 -3.33 -5.22 19.05
CA VAL A 318 -1.93 -4.83 19.27
C VAL A 318 -0.98 -5.71 18.44
N LEU A 319 -1.23 -7.02 18.39
CA LEU A 319 -0.44 -7.93 17.56
C LEU A 319 -0.56 -7.58 16.08
N LEU A 320 -1.77 -7.34 15.58
CA LEU A 320 -2.00 -7.00 14.18
C LEU A 320 -1.33 -5.67 13.80
N THR A 321 -1.33 -4.68 14.70
CA THR A 321 -0.59 -3.43 14.45
C THR A 321 0.92 -3.64 14.38
N ASP A 322 1.47 -4.50 15.25
CA ASP A 322 2.90 -4.85 15.22
C ASP A 322 3.26 -5.60 13.93
N VAL A 323 2.42 -6.55 13.50
CA VAL A 323 2.62 -7.33 12.26
C VAL A 323 2.54 -6.42 11.04
N ARG A 324 1.50 -5.58 10.92
CA ARG A 324 1.35 -4.63 9.80
C ARG A 324 2.51 -3.65 9.72
N ARG A 325 3.02 -3.20 10.87
CA ARG A 325 4.20 -2.33 10.91
C ARG A 325 5.42 -3.06 10.36
N GLY A 326 5.66 -4.30 10.79
CA GLY A 326 6.75 -5.13 10.28
C GLY A 326 6.63 -5.39 8.78
N GLU A 327 5.44 -5.73 8.30
CA GLU A 327 5.14 -5.93 6.87
C GLU A 327 5.38 -4.65 6.06
N ALA A 328 4.83 -3.51 6.50
CA ALA A 328 5.00 -2.24 5.79
C ALA A 328 6.47 -1.81 5.72
N GLU A 329 7.26 -2.05 6.77
CA GLU A 329 8.71 -1.80 6.75
C GLU A 329 9.42 -2.73 5.76
N THR A 330 9.07 -4.01 5.74
CA THR A 330 9.63 -4.98 4.78
C THR A 330 9.24 -4.65 3.34
N ASP A 331 7.98 -4.30 3.07
CA ASP A 331 7.48 -4.02 1.72
C ASP A 331 8.05 -2.72 1.17
N ARG A 332 8.20 -1.68 2.01
CA ARG A 332 8.91 -0.45 1.64
C ARG A 332 10.36 -0.73 1.27
N ALA A 333 11.08 -1.50 2.09
CA ALA A 333 12.46 -1.85 1.81
C ALA A 333 12.60 -2.70 0.54
N LYS A 334 11.65 -3.62 0.27
CA LYS A 334 11.60 -4.38 -0.98
C LYS A 334 11.31 -3.49 -2.19
N GLN A 335 10.40 -2.53 -2.07
CA GLN A 335 10.11 -1.56 -3.12
C GLN A 335 11.33 -0.68 -3.40
N GLU A 336 12.01 -0.19 -2.37
CA GLU A 336 13.27 0.54 -2.50
C GLU A 336 14.32 -0.28 -3.25
N LEU A 337 14.45 -1.58 -2.96
CA LEU A 337 15.38 -2.48 -3.66
C LEU A 337 14.98 -2.80 -5.12
N ILE A 338 13.70 -2.72 -5.46
CA ILE A 338 13.22 -2.98 -6.83
C ILE A 338 13.36 -1.73 -7.71
N VAL A 339 13.16 -0.56 -7.10
CA VAL A 339 13.16 0.73 -7.79
C VAL A 339 14.59 1.22 -8.05
N ALA A 340 15.52 0.92 -7.14
CA ALA A 340 16.94 1.24 -7.28
C ALA A 340 17.71 0.11 -7.96
#